data_AF-A0A7S5HG47-F1
#
_entry.id   AF-A0A7S5HG47-F1
#
_cell.length_a   1.000
_cell.length_b   1.000
_cell.length_c   1.000
_cell.angle_alpha   90.00
_cell.angle_beta   90.00
_cell.angle_gamma   90.00
#
_symmetry.space_group_name_H-M   'P 1'
#
loop_
_entity.id
_entity.type
_entity.pdbx_description
1 polymer ?
#
loop_
_entity_poly.entity_id
_entity_poly.type
_entity_poly.pdbx_seq_one_letter_code
_entity_poly.pdbx_strand_id
1 'polypeptide(L)'
;MESYEQRNQNGPSIHKLYRSMNEGDKTCFSVNSIPTCRYPYKPQGGANKEIDFYCVPRNSEEAQYFEKLMKKGVNPSQLSSKKANNQFKVNIPEYCVA
;
A
#
# COMPACT_ATOMS: atom_id res chain seq x y z
N MET A 1 2.24 -21.70 26.20
CA MET A 1 2.70 -20.31 26.09
C MET A 1 3.27 -20.15 24.68
N GLU A 2 2.42 -19.78 23.72
CA GLU A 2 2.87 -19.55 22.35
C GLU A 2 3.65 -18.25 22.31
N SER A 3 4.92 -18.35 21.95
CA SER A 3 5.85 -17.23 21.87
C SER A 3 5.35 -16.24 20.82
N TYR A 4 5.10 -15.01 21.26
CA TYR A 4 5.11 -13.76 20.51
C TYR A 4 5.94 -13.85 19.20
N GLU A 5 5.35 -14.36 18.11
CA GLU A 5 5.87 -14.04 16.79
C GLU A 5 5.86 -12.52 16.69
N GLN A 6 7.08 -12.00 16.63
CA GLN A 6 7.42 -10.64 17.00
C GLN A 6 6.56 -9.64 16.24
N ARG A 7 6.21 -8.55 16.91
CA ARG A 7 5.63 -7.31 16.37
C ARG A 7 6.56 -6.72 15.31
N ASN A 8 6.66 -7.37 14.15
CA ASN A 8 7.68 -7.12 13.16
C ASN A 8 7.02 -6.96 11.79
N GLN A 9 6.97 -5.73 11.31
CA GLN A 9 6.50 -5.37 9.97
C GLN A 9 7.42 -5.90 8.85
N ASN A 10 8.44 -6.69 9.18
CA ASN A 10 9.30 -7.43 8.23
C ASN A 10 9.21 -8.96 8.41
N GLY A 11 8.21 -9.47 9.13
CA GLY A 11 7.96 -10.90 9.28
C GLY A 11 7.37 -11.55 8.01
N PRO A 12 7.36 -12.90 7.93
CA PRO A 12 6.90 -13.64 6.75
C PRO A 12 5.39 -13.46 6.45
N SER A 13 4.63 -12.97 7.43
CA SER A 13 3.20 -12.66 7.32
C SER A 13 2.90 -11.29 6.70
N ILE A 14 3.92 -10.48 6.40
CA ILE A 14 3.79 -9.13 5.81
C ILE A 14 4.31 -9.11 4.37
N HIS A 15 3.57 -8.47 3.48
CA HIS A 15 4.01 -8.05 2.15
C HIS A 15 4.11 -6.52 2.07
N LYS A 16 4.99 -6.00 1.22
CA LYS A 16 5.04 -4.57 0.89
C LYS A 16 4.40 -4.36 -0.47
N LEU A 17 3.22 -3.74 -0.49
CA LEU A 17 2.42 -3.52 -1.70
C LEU A 17 2.17 -2.04 -1.89
N TYR A 18 2.18 -1.59 -3.14
CA TYR A 18 1.68 -0.26 -3.46
C TYR A 18 0.17 -0.21 -3.23
N ARG A 19 -0.35 0.97 -2.90
CA ARG A 19 -1.78 1.17 -2.67
C ARG A 19 -2.34 2.16 -3.67
N SER A 20 -3.52 1.87 -4.21
CA SER A 20 -4.28 2.81 -5.02
C SER A 20 -5.56 3.19 -4.31
N MET A 21 -6.04 4.41 -4.55
CA MET A 21 -7.33 4.90 -4.09
C MET A 21 -7.89 5.93 -5.08
N ASN A 22 -9.21 6.03 -5.13
CA ASN A 22 -9.89 7.04 -5.93
C ASN A 22 -10.25 8.22 -5.02
N GLU A 23 -9.93 9.44 -5.47
CA GLU A 23 -10.27 10.69 -4.81
C GLU A 23 -10.91 11.63 -5.84
N GLY A 24 -12.24 11.67 -5.84
CA GLY A 24 -13.01 12.39 -6.86
C GLY A 24 -12.65 11.92 -8.27
N ASP A 25 -12.20 12.87 -9.11
CA ASP A 25 -11.80 12.63 -10.50
C ASP A 25 -10.33 12.20 -10.66
N LYS A 26 -9.64 11.88 -9.57
CA LYS A 26 -8.24 11.44 -9.56
C LYS A 26 -8.11 10.01 -9.05
N THR A 27 -7.11 9.32 -9.59
CA THR A 27 -6.59 8.08 -9.02
C THR A 27 -5.24 8.39 -8.40
N CYS A 28 -5.08 8.00 -7.15
CA CYS A 28 -3.89 8.23 -6.35
C CYS A 28 -3.19 6.90 -6.09
N PHE A 29 -1.88 6.90 -6.27
CA PHE A 29 -1.03 5.74 -6.00
C PHE A 29 0.03 6.11 -4.98
N SER A 30 0.28 5.23 -4.00
CA SER A 30 1.33 5.47 -3.02
C SER A 30 2.68 5.55 -3.73
N VAL A 31 3.56 6.48 -3.34
CA VAL A 31 4.90 6.56 -3.95
C VAL A 31 5.83 5.49 -3.39
N ASN A 32 5.55 5.00 -2.20
CA ASN A 32 6.26 3.90 -1.57
C ASN A 32 5.34 2.69 -1.37
N SER A 33 5.93 1.50 -1.35
CA SER A 33 5.23 0.28 -0.97
C SER A 33 4.91 0.28 0.53
N ILE A 34 3.73 -0.22 0.88
CA ILE A 34 3.14 -0.16 2.21
C ILE A 34 3.04 -1.57 2.80
N PRO A 35 3.46 -1.78 4.06
CA PRO A 35 3.26 -3.04 4.76
C PRO A 35 1.78 -3.42 4.83
N THR A 36 1.45 -4.63 4.37
CA THR A 36 0.11 -5.21 4.34
C THR A 36 0.20 -6.69 4.71
N CYS A 37 -0.79 -7.24 5.41
CA CYS A 37 -0.79 -8.67 5.73
C CYS A 37 -0.97 -9.52 4.48
N ARG A 38 -0.18 -10.58 4.38
CA ARG A 38 -0.34 -11.63 3.37
C ARG A 38 -1.55 -12.49 3.73
N TYR A 39 -2.34 -12.93 2.75
CA TYR A 39 -3.35 -13.97 2.99
C TYR A 39 -2.70 -15.29 3.42
N PRO A 40 -3.24 -16.04 4.41
CA PRO A 40 -4.50 -15.83 5.13
C PRO A 40 -4.42 -14.91 6.36
N TYR A 41 -3.25 -14.39 6.69
CA TYR A 41 -3.03 -13.59 7.89
C TYR A 41 -3.85 -12.30 7.90
N LYS A 42 -4.41 -11.98 9.07
CA LYS A 42 -5.24 -10.81 9.31
C LYS A 42 -4.45 -9.72 10.05
N PRO A 43 -4.66 -8.44 9.72
CA PRO A 43 -4.05 -7.32 10.43
C PRO A 43 -4.57 -7.25 11.87
N GLN A 44 -3.68 -7.01 12.81
CA GLN A 44 -3.99 -6.75 14.21
C GLN A 44 -3.27 -5.49 14.69
N GLY A 45 -3.97 -4.71 15.50
CA GLY A 45 -3.59 -3.34 15.81
C GLY A 45 -3.49 -2.47 14.55
N GLY A 46 -2.87 -1.30 14.69
CA GLY A 46 -2.53 -0.46 13.56
C GLY A 46 -2.38 1.01 13.93
N ALA A 47 -1.58 1.72 13.15
CA ALA A 47 -1.40 3.16 13.29
C ALA A 47 -1.76 3.85 11.98
N ASN A 48 -2.49 4.95 12.07
CA ASN A 48 -2.71 5.83 10.93
C ASN A 48 -1.42 6.60 10.66
N LYS A 49 -0.82 6.34 9.50
CA LYS A 49 0.38 7.04 9.04
C LYS A 49 0.04 7.92 7.85
N GLU A 50 0.60 9.12 7.80
CA GLU A 50 0.55 9.95 6.61
C GLU A 50 1.53 9.39 5.58
N ILE A 51 1.01 9.06 4.42
CA ILE A 51 1.75 8.46 3.32
C ILE A 51 1.61 9.37 2.11
N ASP A 52 2.72 9.53 1.40
CA ASP A 52 2.80 10.27 0.16
C ASP A 52 2.17 9.50 -1.01
N PHE A 53 1.36 10.21 -1.79
CA PHE A 53 0.70 9.70 -2.99
C PHE A 53 0.99 10.58 -4.19
N TYR A 54 1.07 9.93 -5.33
CA TYR A 54 1.07 10.53 -6.65
C TYR A 54 -0.32 10.35 -7.26
N CYS A 55 -1.03 11.46 -7.44
CA CYS A 55 -2.38 11.51 -7.97
C CYS A 55 -2.39 12.05 -9.40
N VAL A 56 -3.10 11.34 -10.27
CA VAL A 56 -3.31 11.70 -11.68
C VAL A 56 -4.80 11.68 -12.00
N PRO A 57 -5.25 12.39 -13.06
CA PRO A 57 -6.63 12.28 -13.52
C PRO A 57 -7.01 10.82 -13.77
N ARG A 58 -8.19 10.40 -13.29
CA ARG A 58 -8.64 9.00 -13.31
C ARG A 58 -8.69 8.39 -14.71
N ASN A 59 -9.00 9.21 -15.70
CA ASN A 59 -9.11 8.79 -17.09
C ASN A 59 -7.77 8.86 -17.85
N SER A 60 -6.66 9.18 -17.19
CA SER A 60 -5.35 9.23 -17.84
C SER A 60 -4.82 7.83 -18.17
N GLU A 61 -3.97 7.75 -19.21
CA GLU A 61 -3.28 6.51 -19.57
C GLU A 61 -2.40 5.99 -18.42
N GLU A 62 -1.78 6.91 -17.66
CA GLU A 62 -0.95 6.56 -16.50
C GLU A 62 -1.77 5.90 -15.38
N ALA A 63 -2.98 6.42 -15.09
CA ALA A 63 -3.87 5.82 -14.10
C ALA A 63 -4.23 4.39 -14.50
N GLN A 64 -4.66 4.20 -15.74
CA GLN A 64 -5.02 2.89 -16.28
C GLN A 64 -3.84 1.92 -16.28
N TYR A 65 -2.64 2.41 -16.64
CA TYR A 65 -1.41 1.62 -16.64
C TYR A 65 -1.06 1.10 -15.26
N PHE A 66 -0.96 1.98 -14.26
CA PHE A 66 -0.60 1.57 -12.90
C PHE A 66 -1.65 0.69 -12.26
N GLU A 67 -2.94 0.99 -12.44
CA GLU A 67 -4.00 0.10 -11.96
C GLU A 67 -3.90 -1.30 -12.57
N LYS A 68 -3.61 -1.39 -13.87
CA LYS A 68 -3.47 -2.67 -14.57
C LYS A 68 -2.29 -3.48 -14.02
N LEU A 69 -1.16 -2.85 -13.73
CA LEU A 69 -0.02 -3.52 -13.10
C LEU A 69 -0.39 -4.06 -11.72
N MET A 70 -1.00 -3.23 -10.88
CA MET A 70 -1.39 -3.61 -9.52
C MET A 70 -2.44 -4.73 -9.51
N LYS A 71 -3.44 -4.68 -10.41
CA LYS A 71 -4.45 -5.74 -10.57
C LYS A 71 -3.83 -7.08 -10.99
N LYS A 72 -2.72 -7.07 -11.72
CA LYS A 72 -1.96 -8.27 -12.10
C LYS A 72 -1.00 -8.75 -11.01
N GLY A 73 -0.94 -8.08 -9.85
CA GLY A 73 0.03 -8.38 -8.80
C GLY A 73 1.47 -7.99 -9.17
N VAL A 74 1.67 -7.20 -10.22
CA VAL A 74 2.98 -6.69 -10.61
C VAL A 74 3.29 -5.44 -9.78
N ASN A 75 4.53 -5.35 -9.30
CA ASN A 75 4.98 -4.22 -8.50
C ASN A 75 5.33 -3.01 -9.40
N PRO A 76 4.59 -1.88 -9.33
CA PRO A 76 4.83 -0.68 -10.13
C PRO A 76 5.97 0.16 -9.53
N SER A 77 7.20 -0.34 -9.55
CA SER A 77 8.36 0.31 -8.92
C SER A 77 8.64 1.73 -9.44
N GLN A 78 8.15 2.09 -10.64
CA GLN A 78 8.27 3.44 -11.20
C GLN A 78 7.51 4.50 -10.38
N LEU A 79 6.57 4.11 -9.51
CA LEU A 79 5.90 5.06 -8.61
C LEU A 79 6.86 5.69 -7.60
N SER A 80 7.96 5.01 -7.24
CA SER A 80 8.95 5.53 -6.29
C SER A 80 9.77 6.71 -6.80
N SER A 81 9.82 6.92 -8.12
CA SER A 81 10.45 8.09 -8.72
C SER A 81 9.46 9.23 -9.02
N LYS A 82 8.15 9.00 -8.83
CA LYS A 82 7.13 10.03 -9.05
C LYS A 82 7.14 11.00 -7.87
N LYS A 83 7.00 12.30 -8.18
CA LYS A 83 6.88 13.34 -7.16
C LYS A 83 5.49 13.28 -6.52
N ALA A 84 5.45 13.09 -5.21
CA ALA A 84 4.22 13.15 -4.44
C ALA A 84 3.54 14.52 -4.59
N ASN A 85 2.23 14.51 -4.75
CA ASN A 85 1.41 15.72 -4.85
C ASN A 85 0.22 15.74 -3.89
N ASN A 86 0.04 14.68 -3.10
CA ASN A 86 -0.97 14.55 -2.06
C ASN A 86 -0.45 13.63 -0.94
N GLN A 87 -1.05 13.75 0.24
CA GLN A 87 -0.79 12.87 1.39
C GLN A 87 -2.10 12.34 1.95
N PHE A 88 -2.14 11.05 2.27
CA PHE A 88 -3.30 10.41 2.87
C PHE A 88 -2.92 9.64 4.13
N LYS A 89 -3.83 9.65 5.10
CA LYS A 89 -3.73 8.79 6.28
C LYS A 89 -4.13 7.37 5.89
N VAL A 90 -3.18 6.46 5.99
CA VAL A 90 -3.38 5.02 5.72
C VAL A 90 -3.16 4.26 7.02
N ASN A 91 -4.08 3.37 7.35
CA ASN A 91 -3.90 2.46 8.47
C ASN A 91 -2.87 1.39 8.10
N ILE A 92 -1.76 1.37 8.83
CA ILE A 92 -0.69 0.37 8.67
C ILE A 92 -0.79 -0.62 9.82
N PRO A 93 -0.88 -1.93 9.55
CA PRO A 93 -0.95 -2.94 10.59
C PRO A 93 0.32 -2.93 11.45
N GLU A 94 0.17 -3.16 12.75
CA GLU A 94 1.32 -3.32 13.64
C GLU A 94 1.95 -4.71 13.47
N TYR A 95 1.10 -5.74 13.34
CA TYR A 95 1.48 -7.13 13.06
C TYR A 95 0.32 -7.88 12.37
N CYS A 96 0.60 -9.11 11.94
CA CYS A 96 -0.37 -9.99 11.28
C CYS A 96 -0.45 -11.33 12.02
N VAL A 97 -1.66 -11.87 12.17
CA VAL A 97 -1.93 -13.15 12.85
C VAL A 97 -2.67 -14.10 11.92
N ALA A 98 -2.43 -15.40 12.05
CA ALA A 98 -3.11 -16.44 11.25
C ALA A 98 -4.59 -16.59 11.65
#